data_AF-A0AAU7DG71-F1
#
_entry.id   AF-A0AAU7DG71-F1
#
_cell.length_a   1.000
_cell.length_b   1.000
_cell.length_c   1.000
_cell.angle_alpha   90.00
_cell.angle_beta   90.00
_cell.angle_gamma   90.00
#
_symmetry.space_group_name_H-M   'P 1'
#
loop_
_entity.id
_entity.type
_entity.pdbx_description
1 polymer ?
#
loop_
_entity_poly.entity_id
_entity_poly.type
_entity_poly.pdbx_seq_one_letter_code
_entity_poly.pdbx_strand_id
1 'polypeptide(L)'
;MSSQARLSKSKGIFDPVWLIMAGMEPLNMRAFKVILVSLTVAGSLGAGIFLIASQRTSDRIQRKAAQAEAEVKDVAMHGGDVSAILAMLAQVRPALDSGDARRAEGLLDRALNLLAQDRSKPHGADVSSLPVFQSQEKECRLYVDPQLVVIAGYDGSAMEPFISPDGQFLFFNNENDPNVNTNLHFARRTGTNHFQYLGEIPGVNSPSLDAVPSMDAAGNFYFTTLREYDRTMNSIYAGHFDGREVRDVHPVAGNISPTLPLNVNMDASISPDGQTLYISRAVIVPGASAPKKSELMVARIDGGAFAVVPDSAEIMKNINTGPLAYAPAISANGLELYFTRASQSEPGATGIGAKVRIVVARRSSLSDPFGEPQVLGTLKGFVEAPSLSLDGSELFFHKKVGDKYLIYRAVRSSN
;
A
#
# COMPACT_ATOMS: atom_id res chain seq x y z
N MET A 1 -38.69 18.31 -41.67
CA MET A 1 -37.54 17.39 -41.77
C MET A 1 -36.38 18.01 -41.02
N SER A 2 -36.13 17.51 -39.82
CA SER A 2 -35.25 18.08 -38.79
C SER A 2 -33.86 17.44 -38.87
N SER A 3 -32.82 18.26 -39.02
CA SER A 3 -31.42 17.84 -38.92
C SER A 3 -30.94 18.03 -37.48
N GLN A 4 -30.87 16.93 -36.71
CA GLN A 4 -30.16 16.92 -35.43
C GLN A 4 -28.70 16.57 -35.66
N ALA A 5 -27.83 17.54 -35.35
CA ALA A 5 -26.40 17.35 -35.22
C ALA A 5 -26.10 16.41 -34.04
N ARG A 6 -25.40 15.31 -34.29
CA ARG A 6 -24.82 14.48 -33.23
C ARG A 6 -23.61 15.20 -32.65
N LEU A 7 -23.80 15.77 -31.46
CA LEU A 7 -22.72 16.10 -30.54
C LEU A 7 -21.96 14.82 -30.20
N SER A 8 -20.75 14.66 -30.75
CA SER A 8 -19.78 13.73 -30.19
C SER A 8 -19.35 14.27 -28.83
N LYS A 9 -19.81 13.63 -27.76
CA LYS A 9 -19.20 13.83 -26.44
C LYS A 9 -17.76 13.31 -26.52
N SER A 10 -16.81 14.23 -26.56
CA SER A 10 -15.42 13.94 -26.21
C SER A 10 -15.42 13.30 -24.82
N LYS A 11 -14.90 12.08 -24.72
CA LYS A 11 -14.49 11.53 -23.43
C LYS A 11 -13.38 12.44 -22.92
N GLY A 12 -13.64 13.11 -21.79
CA GLY A 12 -12.67 13.96 -21.13
C GLY A 12 -11.41 13.16 -20.82
N ILE A 13 -10.30 13.69 -21.31
CA ILE A 13 -8.96 13.56 -20.72
C ILE A 13 -9.12 13.84 -19.21
N PHE A 14 -8.36 13.14 -18.35
CA PHE A 14 -8.41 13.13 -16.87
C PHE A 14 -9.12 11.92 -16.26
N ASP A 15 -8.41 10.79 -16.22
CA ASP A 15 -8.71 9.68 -15.32
C ASP A 15 -7.42 9.27 -14.55
N PRO A 16 -7.26 9.67 -13.27
CA PRO A 16 -6.13 9.24 -12.46
C PRO A 16 -6.44 7.86 -11.88
N VAL A 17 -6.13 6.81 -12.66
CA VAL A 17 -6.16 5.40 -12.23
C VAL A 17 -5.07 5.18 -11.19
N TRP A 18 -5.52 4.94 -9.95
CA TRP A 18 -4.75 4.63 -8.75
C TRP A 18 -5.54 3.60 -7.97
N LEU A 19 -5.26 2.33 -8.18
CA LEU A 19 -6.18 1.31 -7.73
C LEU A 19 -5.43 0.09 -7.19
N ILE A 20 -4.51 0.29 -6.24
CA ILE A 20 -4.35 -0.74 -5.19
C ILE A 20 -5.71 -0.99 -4.49
N MET A 21 -6.64 -0.03 -4.63
CA MET A 21 -8.05 -0.05 -4.24
C MET A 21 -8.97 -0.90 -5.12
N ALA A 22 -8.52 -1.38 -6.28
CA ALA A 22 -9.37 -2.06 -7.27
C ALA A 22 -9.74 -3.47 -6.85
N GLY A 23 -8.72 -4.25 -6.50
CA GLY A 23 -8.88 -5.61 -6.01
C GLY A 23 -9.49 -5.64 -4.61
N MET A 24 -9.71 -4.46 -4.00
CA MET A 24 -10.53 -4.31 -2.80
C MET A 24 -12.01 -4.19 -3.22
N GLU A 25 -12.57 -5.26 -3.82
CA GLU A 25 -14.00 -5.53 -3.68
C GLU A 25 -14.33 -5.29 -2.20
N PRO A 26 -15.24 -4.35 -1.87
CA PRO A 26 -15.14 -3.45 -0.73
C PRO A 26 -14.77 -4.18 0.55
N LEU A 27 -13.46 -4.34 0.81
CA LEU A 27 -12.85 -5.17 1.86
C LEU A 27 -13.89 -6.03 2.59
N ASN A 28 -14.38 -7.06 1.88
CA ASN A 28 -15.76 -7.56 1.94
C ASN A 28 -16.19 -7.99 3.35
N MET A 29 -16.67 -7.03 4.17
CA MET A 29 -17.47 -7.14 5.41
C MET A 29 -17.03 -8.16 6.49
N ARG A 30 -15.99 -8.96 6.27
CA ARG A 30 -15.52 -10.03 7.14
C ARG A 30 -14.40 -9.55 8.04
N ALA A 31 -13.49 -8.69 7.55
CA ALA A 31 -12.52 -8.00 8.41
C ALA A 31 -13.21 -7.12 9.47
N PHE A 32 -14.29 -6.45 9.06
CA PHE A 32 -15.16 -5.69 9.97
C PHE A 32 -15.74 -6.56 11.08
N LYS A 33 -16.20 -7.79 10.74
CA LYS A 33 -16.68 -8.77 11.72
C LYS A 33 -15.59 -9.32 12.66
N VAL A 34 -14.34 -9.40 12.22
CA VAL A 34 -13.24 -9.96 13.04
C VAL A 34 -12.77 -8.95 14.09
N ILE A 35 -12.86 -7.65 13.80
CA ILE A 35 -12.54 -6.58 14.75
C ILE A 35 -13.73 -6.28 15.67
N LEU A 36 -14.96 -6.47 15.20
CA LEU A 36 -16.15 -6.30 16.01
C LEU A 36 -16.69 -7.62 16.57
N VAL A 37 -16.20 -7.93 17.77
CA VAL A 37 -17.04 -8.40 18.88
C VAL A 37 -18.01 -9.54 18.54
N SER A 38 -17.48 -10.77 18.38
CA SER A 38 -18.28 -11.96 18.69
C SER A 38 -18.45 -12.05 20.22
N LEU A 39 -19.38 -11.25 20.78
CA LEU A 39 -19.75 -11.30 22.21
C LEU A 39 -20.55 -12.56 22.50
N THR A 40 -19.85 -13.69 22.68
CA THR A 40 -20.42 -14.81 23.43
C THR A 40 -20.03 -14.61 24.88
N VAL A 41 -20.89 -13.96 25.66
CA VAL A 41 -20.72 -13.88 27.12
C VAL A 41 -21.05 -15.26 27.69
N ALA A 42 -20.11 -16.19 27.64
CA ALA A 42 -20.20 -17.45 28.38
C ALA A 42 -19.86 -17.15 29.84
N GLY A 43 -20.89 -17.21 30.70
CA GLY A 43 -20.88 -16.58 32.01
C GLY A 43 -20.15 -17.34 33.12
N SER A 44 -19.95 -16.60 34.21
CA SER A 44 -19.97 -17.10 35.58
C SER A 44 -20.46 -15.99 36.52
N LEU A 45 -21.47 -16.35 37.33
CA LEU A 45 -22.48 -15.51 37.99
C LEU A 45 -22.10 -14.93 39.36
N GLY A 46 -22.76 -13.83 39.73
CA GLY A 46 -22.99 -13.40 41.11
C GLY A 46 -24.29 -12.57 41.29
N ALA A 47 -25.32 -13.16 41.92
CA ALA A 47 -26.51 -12.59 42.58
C ALA A 47 -27.52 -11.69 41.79
N GLY A 48 -28.63 -12.30 41.35
CA GLY A 48 -30.04 -11.84 41.28
C GLY A 48 -30.42 -10.42 40.83
N ILE A 49 -29.85 -9.37 41.45
CA ILE A 49 -30.13 -7.96 41.12
C ILE A 49 -29.01 -7.38 40.23
N PHE A 50 -27.79 -7.92 40.35
CA PHE A 50 -26.67 -7.63 39.44
C PHE A 50 -26.86 -8.26 38.05
N LEU A 51 -27.61 -9.36 37.96
CA LEU A 51 -27.91 -10.04 36.69
C LEU A 51 -28.65 -9.15 35.70
N ILE A 52 -29.70 -8.45 36.15
CA ILE A 52 -30.52 -7.57 35.30
C ILE A 52 -29.74 -6.30 34.92
N ALA A 53 -28.97 -5.72 35.85
CA ALA A 53 -28.13 -4.56 35.57
C ALA A 53 -26.96 -4.89 34.63
N SER A 54 -26.38 -6.08 34.76
CA SER A 54 -25.31 -6.58 33.87
C SER A 54 -25.86 -6.91 32.47
N GLN A 55 -27.06 -7.49 32.38
CA GLN A 55 -27.73 -7.74 31.09
C GLN A 55 -28.08 -6.43 30.39
N ARG A 56 -28.66 -5.45 31.09
CA ARG A 56 -28.98 -4.14 30.49
C ARG A 56 -27.73 -3.39 30.00
N THR A 57 -26.64 -3.45 30.75
CA THR A 57 -25.35 -2.86 30.35
C THR A 57 -24.77 -3.60 29.15
N SER A 58 -24.81 -4.94 29.15
CA SER A 58 -24.36 -5.77 28.03
C SER A 58 -25.16 -5.50 26.74
N ASP A 59 -26.49 -5.47 26.83
CA ASP A 59 -27.37 -5.18 25.69
C ASP A 59 -27.11 -3.77 25.12
N ARG A 60 -26.84 -2.80 26.00
CA ARG A 60 -26.54 -1.43 25.59
C ARG A 60 -25.20 -1.33 24.88
N ILE A 61 -24.17 -2.00 25.39
CA ILE A 61 -22.85 -2.08 24.75
C ILE A 61 -22.97 -2.78 23.39
N GLN A 62 -23.70 -3.91 23.32
CA GLN A 62 -23.92 -4.62 22.06
C GLN A 62 -24.64 -3.77 21.01
N ARG A 63 -25.74 -3.08 21.39
CA ARG A 63 -26.45 -2.18 20.49
C ARG A 63 -25.57 -1.04 20.00
N LYS A 64 -24.81 -0.40 20.90
CA LYS A 64 -23.89 0.69 20.55
C LYS A 64 -22.76 0.21 19.64
N ALA A 65 -22.22 -0.98 19.88
CA ALA A 65 -21.21 -1.59 19.01
C ALA A 65 -21.78 -1.85 17.61
N ALA A 66 -22.95 -2.47 17.50
CA ALA A 66 -23.61 -2.72 16.20
C ALA A 66 -23.96 -1.41 15.47
N GLN A 67 -24.41 -0.39 16.19
CA GLN A 67 -24.65 0.94 15.60
C GLN A 67 -23.35 1.57 15.10
N ALA A 68 -22.29 1.58 15.93
CA ALA A 68 -21.00 2.12 15.55
C ALA A 68 -20.44 1.40 14.32
N GLU A 69 -20.64 0.08 14.21
CA GLU A 69 -20.27 -0.70 13.02
C GLU A 69 -20.98 -0.20 11.76
N ALA A 70 -22.32 -0.11 11.82
CA ALA A 70 -23.14 0.29 10.70
C ALA A 70 -22.80 1.72 10.25
N GLU A 71 -22.56 2.61 11.21
CA GLU A 71 -22.22 4.01 10.94
C GLU A 71 -20.79 4.18 10.43
N VAL A 72 -19.81 3.44 10.96
CA VAL A 72 -18.45 3.42 10.39
C VAL A 72 -18.52 2.94 8.93
N LYS A 73 -19.30 1.90 8.65
CA LYS A 73 -19.47 1.39 7.29
C LYS A 73 -20.08 2.46 6.38
N ASP A 74 -21.14 3.12 6.85
CA ASP A 74 -21.81 4.20 6.13
C ASP A 74 -20.86 5.36 5.82
N VAL A 75 -20.14 5.87 6.81
CA VAL A 75 -19.16 6.95 6.63
C VAL A 75 -18.03 6.54 5.68
N ALA A 76 -17.50 5.33 5.83
CA ALA A 76 -16.44 4.82 4.97
C ALA A 76 -16.92 4.65 3.51
N MET A 77 -18.14 4.14 3.27
CA MET A 77 -18.70 4.02 1.91
C MET A 77 -18.88 5.38 1.22
N HIS A 78 -19.05 6.44 1.99
CA HIS A 78 -19.18 7.81 1.49
C HIS A 78 -17.84 8.59 1.52
N GLY A 79 -16.70 7.90 1.67
CA GLY A 79 -15.36 8.49 1.59
C GLY A 79 -14.88 9.20 2.85
N GLY A 80 -15.60 9.08 3.97
CA GLY A 80 -15.19 9.66 5.26
C GLY A 80 -14.05 8.89 5.92
N ASP A 81 -13.17 9.61 6.62
CA ASP A 81 -12.08 8.99 7.38
C ASP A 81 -12.55 8.45 8.73
N VAL A 82 -12.55 7.13 8.85
CA VAL A 82 -12.94 6.41 10.06
C VAL A 82 -11.75 5.94 10.90
N SER A 83 -10.50 6.26 10.53
CA SER A 83 -9.30 5.70 11.16
C SER A 83 -9.23 5.96 12.67
N ALA A 84 -9.54 7.19 13.10
CA ALA A 84 -9.56 7.56 14.53
C ALA A 84 -10.68 6.83 15.30
N ILE A 85 -11.83 6.61 14.64
CA ILE A 85 -12.97 5.88 15.21
C ILE A 85 -12.59 4.40 15.34
N LEU A 86 -11.98 3.81 14.32
CA LEU A 86 -11.50 2.42 14.32
C LEU A 86 -10.45 2.17 15.41
N ALA A 87 -9.49 3.09 15.60
CA ALA A 87 -8.51 3.01 16.69
C ALA A 87 -9.15 3.05 18.08
N MET A 88 -10.28 3.77 18.21
CA MET A 88 -11.06 3.81 19.45
C MET A 88 -11.86 2.52 19.66
N LEU A 89 -12.51 2.02 18.62
CA LEU A 89 -13.27 0.77 18.64
C LEU A 89 -12.38 -0.45 18.96
N ALA A 90 -11.13 -0.45 18.49
CA ALA A 90 -10.15 -1.48 18.83
C ALA A 90 -9.85 -1.60 20.34
N GLN A 91 -10.10 -0.54 21.13
CA GLN A 91 -9.92 -0.56 22.59
C GLN A 91 -11.14 -1.07 23.37
N VAL A 92 -12.29 -1.25 22.72
CA VAL A 92 -13.53 -1.68 23.38
C VAL A 92 -13.39 -3.10 23.95
N ARG A 93 -12.81 -4.02 23.18
CA ARG A 93 -12.61 -5.41 23.61
C ARG A 93 -11.62 -5.52 24.79
N PRO A 94 -10.41 -4.92 24.75
CA PRO A 94 -9.54 -4.86 25.94
C PRO A 94 -10.20 -4.28 27.20
N ALA A 95 -11.07 -3.27 27.03
CA ALA A 95 -11.84 -2.71 28.16
C ALA A 95 -12.87 -3.71 28.72
N LEU A 96 -13.55 -4.47 27.85
CA LEU A 96 -14.47 -5.53 28.27
C LEU A 96 -13.74 -6.70 28.94
N ASP A 97 -12.62 -7.14 28.38
CA ASP A 97 -11.82 -8.27 28.90
C ASP A 97 -11.24 -7.95 30.30
N SER A 98 -11.00 -6.67 30.60
CA SER A 98 -10.57 -6.20 31.93
C SER A 98 -11.74 -5.93 32.91
N GLY A 99 -12.98 -6.21 32.51
CA GLY A 99 -14.18 -5.97 33.34
C GLY A 99 -14.61 -4.51 33.43
N ASP A 100 -13.99 -3.60 32.68
CA ASP A 100 -14.29 -2.17 32.68
C ASP A 100 -15.38 -1.83 31.65
N ALA A 101 -16.61 -2.25 31.95
CA ALA A 101 -17.77 -2.00 31.10
C ALA A 101 -18.05 -0.48 30.92
N ARG A 102 -17.69 0.36 31.91
CA ARG A 102 -17.86 1.82 31.83
C ARG A 102 -16.91 2.42 30.79
N ARG A 103 -15.65 1.99 30.77
CA ARG A 103 -14.69 2.40 29.73
C ARG A 103 -15.10 1.90 28.35
N ALA A 104 -15.53 0.64 28.23
CA ALA A 104 -16.00 0.09 26.96
C ALA A 104 -17.18 0.91 26.39
N GLU A 105 -18.16 1.22 27.23
CA GLU A 105 -19.29 2.06 26.86
C GLU A 105 -18.88 3.50 26.50
N GLY A 106 -17.98 4.12 27.28
CA GLY A 106 -17.49 5.48 27.01
C GLY A 106 -16.70 5.60 25.70
N LEU A 107 -15.98 4.55 25.31
CA LEU A 107 -15.32 4.45 24.00
C LEU A 107 -16.35 4.41 22.87
N LEU A 108 -17.41 3.59 23.02
CA LEU A 108 -18.49 3.51 22.04
C LEU A 108 -19.27 4.83 21.91
N ASP A 109 -19.53 5.53 23.02
CA ASP A 109 -20.20 6.83 23.00
C ASP A 109 -19.36 7.90 22.30
N ARG A 110 -18.05 7.92 22.54
CA ARG A 110 -17.16 8.81 21.78
C ARG A 110 -17.12 8.46 20.30
N ALA A 111 -17.05 7.18 19.96
CA ALA A 111 -17.07 6.73 18.56
C ALA A 111 -18.35 7.19 17.84
N LEU A 112 -19.52 6.94 18.42
CA LEU A 112 -20.82 7.38 17.87
C LEU A 112 -20.94 8.90 17.78
N ASN A 113 -20.44 9.64 18.76
CA ASN A 113 -20.43 11.10 18.69
C ASN A 113 -19.54 11.64 17.56
N LEU A 114 -18.38 11.03 17.32
CA LEU A 114 -17.50 11.40 16.20
C LEU A 114 -18.16 11.09 14.86
N LEU A 115 -18.83 9.94 14.74
CA LEU A 115 -19.61 9.55 13.55
C LEU A 115 -20.76 10.53 13.26
N ALA A 116 -21.50 10.93 14.31
CA ALA A 116 -22.59 11.90 14.19
C ALA A 116 -22.07 13.30 13.77
N GLN A 117 -20.90 13.71 14.26
CA GLN A 117 -20.26 14.96 13.84
C GLN A 117 -19.85 14.91 12.37
N ASP A 118 -19.38 13.77 11.86
CA ASP A 118 -18.98 13.65 10.47
C ASP A 118 -20.16 13.74 9.50
N ARG A 119 -21.31 13.13 9.85
CA ARG A 119 -22.58 13.28 9.12
C ARG A 119 -23.08 14.72 9.01
N SER A 120 -22.74 15.57 9.98
CA SER A 120 -23.16 16.97 9.99
C SER A 120 -22.31 17.87 9.10
N LYS A 121 -21.16 17.39 8.63
CA LYS A 121 -20.36 18.11 7.65
C LYS A 121 -21.02 17.92 6.28
N PRO A 122 -21.21 18.98 5.48
CA PRO A 122 -21.57 18.80 4.08
C PRO A 122 -20.47 17.95 3.44
N HIS A 123 -20.80 16.72 3.05
CA HIS A 123 -19.99 15.94 2.13
C HIS A 123 -20.09 16.61 0.74
N GLY A 124 -19.51 17.80 0.63
CA GLY A 124 -19.00 18.25 -0.65
C GLY A 124 -18.02 17.19 -1.13
N ALA A 125 -18.00 16.94 -2.43
CA ALA A 125 -17.19 15.93 -3.11
C ALA A 125 -15.67 16.16 -2.96
N ASP A 126 -15.15 16.24 -1.75
CA ASP A 126 -13.73 16.10 -1.46
C ASP A 126 -13.43 14.60 -1.46
N VAL A 127 -13.59 14.02 -2.64
CA VAL A 127 -13.17 12.67 -2.98
C VAL A 127 -11.66 12.66 -2.80
N SER A 128 -11.23 12.19 -1.62
CA SER A 128 -9.85 12.05 -1.14
C SER A 128 -8.81 12.36 -2.20
N SER A 129 -8.33 13.60 -2.15
CA SER A 129 -7.45 14.16 -3.14
C SER A 129 -6.01 14.02 -2.59
N LEU A 130 -5.04 13.67 -3.45
CA LEU A 130 -3.63 13.48 -3.03
C LEU A 130 -3.13 14.63 -2.13
N PRO A 131 -2.21 14.38 -1.17
CA PRO A 131 -1.70 15.45 -0.32
C PRO A 131 -1.13 16.62 -1.13
N VAL A 132 -1.49 17.85 -0.77
CA VAL A 132 -0.89 19.05 -1.38
C VAL A 132 0.53 19.21 -0.85
N PHE A 133 1.50 19.38 -1.75
CA PHE A 133 2.90 19.58 -1.38
C PHE A 133 3.52 20.71 -2.19
N GLN A 134 3.96 21.76 -1.49
CA GLN A 134 4.41 23.02 -2.10
C GLN A 134 5.93 23.19 -2.11
N SER A 135 6.65 22.39 -1.32
CA SER A 135 8.11 22.51 -1.25
C SER A 135 8.75 22.08 -2.57
N GLN A 136 9.71 22.86 -3.02
CA GLN A 136 10.49 22.53 -4.21
C GLN A 136 11.39 21.32 -3.92
N GLU A 137 11.25 20.27 -4.73
CA GLU A 137 12.12 19.10 -4.67
C GLU A 137 13.30 19.30 -5.63
N LYS A 138 14.52 19.07 -5.15
CA LYS A 138 15.72 19.14 -6.01
C LYS A 138 15.68 18.01 -7.03
N GLU A 139 16.02 18.29 -8.29
CA GLU A 139 16.20 17.25 -9.30
C GLU A 139 17.66 16.77 -9.35
N CYS A 140 17.86 15.52 -9.73
CA CYS A 140 19.17 14.97 -10.09
C CYS A 140 19.06 14.14 -11.38
N ARG A 141 20.19 13.87 -12.03
CA ARG A 141 20.29 13.09 -13.27
C ARG A 141 20.99 11.75 -13.08
N LEU A 142 20.76 11.11 -11.93
CA LEU A 142 21.47 9.89 -11.55
C LEU A 142 21.20 8.72 -12.50
N TYR A 143 19.97 8.62 -13.00
CA TYR A 143 19.60 7.70 -14.08
C TYR A 143 19.26 8.50 -15.33
N VAL A 144 19.57 7.98 -16.51
CA VAL A 144 19.42 8.64 -17.80
C VAL A 144 18.96 7.63 -18.85
N ASP A 145 18.63 8.12 -20.06
CA ASP A 145 18.27 7.29 -21.21
C ASP A 145 17.17 6.24 -20.93
N PRO A 146 15.96 6.68 -20.52
CA PRO A 146 14.84 5.78 -20.27
C PRO A 146 14.36 5.13 -21.58
N GLN A 147 14.45 3.80 -21.65
CA GLN A 147 14.09 2.99 -22.80
C GLN A 147 12.99 2.00 -22.45
N LEU A 148 12.07 1.76 -23.38
CA LEU A 148 11.00 0.77 -23.19
C LEU A 148 11.61 -0.63 -23.07
N VAL A 149 11.15 -1.39 -22.08
CA VAL A 149 11.42 -2.82 -21.95
C VAL A 149 10.43 -3.60 -22.82
N VAL A 150 10.95 -4.45 -23.70
CA VAL A 150 10.14 -5.32 -24.56
C VAL A 150 9.95 -6.66 -23.87
N ILE A 151 8.71 -7.01 -23.55
CA ILE A 151 8.32 -8.30 -22.99
C ILE A 151 7.66 -9.13 -24.09
N ALA A 152 8.46 -9.92 -24.80
CA ALA A 152 7.99 -10.74 -25.91
C ALA A 152 6.97 -11.78 -25.42
N GLY A 153 5.80 -11.83 -26.06
CA GLY A 153 4.70 -12.72 -25.67
C GLY A 153 3.75 -12.15 -24.62
N TYR A 154 3.89 -10.88 -24.24
CA TYR A 154 2.97 -10.19 -23.33
C TYR A 154 2.59 -8.80 -23.86
N ASP A 155 1.30 -8.50 -23.94
CA ASP A 155 0.77 -7.24 -24.48
C ASP A 155 -0.13 -6.47 -23.49
N GLY A 156 -0.30 -6.99 -22.27
CA GLY A 156 -1.04 -6.35 -21.19
C GLY A 156 -0.31 -5.15 -20.57
N SER A 157 -0.95 -4.52 -19.58
CA SER A 157 -0.26 -3.59 -18.67
C SER A 157 0.78 -4.35 -17.84
N ALA A 158 1.91 -3.70 -17.56
CA ALA A 158 2.97 -4.22 -16.70
C ALA A 158 3.37 -3.12 -15.71
N MET A 159 3.15 -3.39 -14.44
CA MET A 159 3.30 -2.47 -13.32
C MET A 159 4.29 -3.03 -12.28
N GLU A 160 4.69 -2.15 -11.37
CA GLU A 160 5.48 -2.49 -10.17
C GLU A 160 6.62 -3.50 -10.42
N PRO A 161 7.55 -3.19 -11.34
CA PRO A 161 8.57 -4.14 -11.75
C PRO A 161 9.55 -4.46 -10.63
N PHE A 162 10.06 -5.69 -10.62
CA PHE A 162 11.23 -6.09 -9.84
C PHE A 162 12.19 -6.88 -10.72
N ILE A 163 13.45 -6.42 -10.85
CA ILE A 163 14.52 -7.20 -11.48
C ILE A 163 15.20 -8.07 -10.41
N SER A 164 15.35 -9.38 -10.67
CA SER A 164 16.02 -10.29 -9.76
C SER A 164 17.48 -9.88 -9.51
N PRO A 165 18.08 -10.20 -8.34
CA PRO A 165 19.47 -9.86 -8.05
C PRO A 165 20.50 -10.41 -9.04
N ASP A 166 20.22 -11.56 -9.67
CA ASP A 166 21.04 -12.15 -10.74
C ASP A 166 20.80 -11.52 -12.13
N GLY A 167 19.85 -10.58 -12.24
CA GLY A 167 19.47 -9.89 -13.46
C GLY A 167 18.75 -10.77 -14.49
N GLN A 168 18.37 -12.01 -14.15
CA GLN A 168 17.80 -12.97 -15.10
C GLN A 168 16.29 -12.85 -15.26
N PHE A 169 15.57 -12.39 -14.24
CA PHE A 169 14.11 -12.39 -14.21
C PHE A 169 13.55 -11.02 -13.90
N LEU A 170 12.59 -10.58 -14.72
CA LEU A 170 11.76 -9.42 -14.46
C LEU A 170 10.41 -9.92 -13.96
N PHE A 171 10.05 -9.55 -12.74
CA PHE A 171 8.74 -9.79 -12.15
C PHE A 171 7.92 -8.50 -12.22
N PHE A 172 6.61 -8.61 -12.36
CA PHE A 172 5.70 -7.46 -12.46
C PHE A 172 4.27 -7.92 -12.19
N ASN A 173 3.37 -7.02 -11.82
CA ASN A 173 1.94 -7.29 -11.89
C ASN A 173 1.31 -6.71 -13.16
N ASN A 174 0.15 -7.23 -13.54
CA ASN A 174 -0.56 -6.78 -14.74
C ASN A 174 -1.18 -5.40 -14.55
N GLU A 175 -2.16 -5.30 -13.64
CA GLU A 175 -2.87 -4.06 -13.39
C GLU A 175 -3.60 -4.14 -12.06
N ASN A 176 -3.70 -2.96 -11.46
CA ASN A 176 -4.43 -2.67 -10.26
C ASN A 176 -5.81 -2.09 -10.71
N ASP A 177 -6.69 -2.89 -11.32
CA ASP A 177 -8.04 -2.49 -11.86
C ASP A 177 -9.14 -3.43 -11.33
N PRO A 178 -10.33 -2.92 -10.91
CA PRO A 178 -11.28 -3.72 -10.13
C PRO A 178 -11.96 -4.82 -10.96
N ASN A 179 -11.82 -4.74 -12.28
CA ASN A 179 -12.42 -5.68 -13.22
C ASN A 179 -11.46 -6.81 -13.63
N VAL A 180 -10.23 -6.82 -13.10
CA VAL A 180 -9.23 -7.87 -13.37
C VAL A 180 -8.60 -8.33 -12.06
N ASN A 181 -8.14 -9.58 -12.02
CA ASN A 181 -7.27 -10.01 -10.93
C ASN A 181 -5.89 -9.38 -11.12
N THR A 182 -5.41 -8.69 -10.09
CA THR A 182 -4.00 -8.29 -10.01
C THR A 182 -3.17 -9.53 -9.71
N ASN A 183 -2.48 -10.00 -10.74
CA ASN A 183 -1.65 -11.20 -10.72
C ASN A 183 -0.18 -10.81 -10.91
N LEU A 184 0.71 -11.59 -10.29
CA LEU A 184 2.14 -11.52 -10.55
C LEU A 184 2.53 -12.39 -11.76
N HIS A 185 3.39 -11.80 -12.57
CA HIS A 185 3.90 -12.29 -13.83
C HIS A 185 5.42 -12.25 -13.81
N PHE A 186 6.04 -13.05 -14.69
CA PHE A 186 7.49 -13.02 -14.84
C PHE A 186 7.95 -13.27 -16.27
N ALA A 187 9.11 -12.71 -16.57
CA ALA A 187 9.76 -12.82 -17.86
C ALA A 187 11.27 -13.00 -17.67
N ARG A 188 11.90 -13.78 -18.56
CA ARG A 188 13.34 -14.04 -18.53
C ARG A 188 14.08 -13.08 -19.44
N ARG A 189 15.18 -12.52 -18.97
CA ARG A 189 16.03 -11.63 -19.76
C ARG A 189 16.66 -12.36 -20.95
N THR A 190 16.52 -11.78 -22.14
CA THR A 190 17.12 -12.26 -23.40
C THR A 190 18.03 -11.23 -24.05
N GLY A 191 18.01 -9.98 -23.59
CA GLY A 191 18.89 -8.90 -23.99
C GLY A 191 18.79 -7.70 -23.05
N THR A 192 19.49 -6.60 -23.38
CA THR A 192 19.58 -5.42 -22.49
C THR A 192 18.21 -4.90 -22.06
N ASN A 193 17.29 -4.70 -23.01
CA ASN A 193 15.91 -4.27 -22.77
C ASN A 193 14.88 -5.32 -23.24
N HIS A 194 15.29 -6.58 -23.42
CA HIS A 194 14.43 -7.62 -23.98
C HIS A 194 14.25 -8.76 -22.98
N PHE A 195 12.99 -9.13 -22.78
CA PHE A 195 12.59 -10.23 -21.92
C PHE A 195 11.59 -11.12 -22.65
N GLN A 196 11.64 -12.42 -22.40
CA GLN A 196 10.69 -13.40 -22.89
C GLN A 196 9.69 -13.70 -21.77
N TYR A 197 8.41 -13.43 -22.01
CA TYR A 197 7.34 -13.74 -21.07
C TYR A 197 7.28 -15.25 -20.78
N LEU A 198 7.17 -15.62 -19.49
CA LEU A 198 7.10 -16.99 -19.03
C LEU A 198 5.73 -17.38 -18.47
N GLY A 199 4.84 -16.41 -18.25
CA GLY A 199 3.51 -16.62 -17.68
C GLY A 199 3.31 -15.87 -16.36
N GLU A 200 2.19 -16.17 -15.74
CA GLU A 200 1.94 -15.91 -14.33
C GLU A 200 2.89 -16.73 -13.47
N ILE A 201 3.35 -16.17 -12.34
CA ILE A 201 4.24 -16.87 -11.41
C ILE A 201 3.44 -17.95 -10.66
N PRO A 202 3.77 -19.25 -10.79
CA PRO A 202 3.10 -20.29 -10.03
C PRO A 202 3.38 -20.16 -8.53
N GLY A 203 2.37 -20.42 -7.71
CA GLY A 203 2.44 -20.40 -6.24
C GLY A 203 2.04 -19.07 -5.59
N VAL A 204 2.17 -17.93 -6.30
CA VAL A 204 1.87 -16.61 -5.72
C VAL A 204 0.53 -16.01 -6.12
N ASN A 205 -0.14 -16.43 -7.18
CA ASN A 205 -1.43 -15.80 -7.56
C ASN A 205 -2.62 -16.44 -6.83
N SER A 206 -3.65 -15.63 -6.61
CA SER A 206 -4.87 -15.94 -5.88
C SER A 206 -6.06 -15.17 -6.49
N PRO A 207 -7.30 -15.44 -6.06
CA PRO A 207 -8.45 -14.61 -6.45
C PRO A 207 -8.49 -13.21 -5.81
N SER A 208 -7.45 -12.81 -5.09
CA SER A 208 -7.30 -11.49 -4.45
C SER A 208 -6.14 -10.72 -5.09
N LEU A 209 -5.93 -9.47 -4.68
CA LEU A 209 -4.77 -8.71 -5.13
C LEU A 209 -3.46 -9.41 -4.73
N ASP A 210 -2.62 -9.71 -5.73
CA ASP A 210 -1.25 -10.21 -5.59
C ASP A 210 -0.30 -9.29 -6.39
N ALA A 211 0.51 -8.54 -5.66
CA ALA A 211 1.23 -7.39 -6.17
C ALA A 211 2.65 -7.31 -5.58
N VAL A 212 3.25 -6.12 -5.70
CA VAL A 212 4.65 -5.75 -5.54
C VAL A 212 5.61 -6.88 -5.15
N PRO A 213 6.32 -7.46 -6.15
CA PRO A 213 7.34 -8.45 -5.91
C PRO A 213 8.65 -7.82 -5.38
N SER A 214 9.38 -8.57 -4.57
CA SER A 214 10.75 -8.30 -4.16
C SER A 214 11.49 -9.60 -3.89
N MET A 215 12.81 -9.64 -3.99
CA MET A 215 13.58 -10.87 -3.76
C MET A 215 14.99 -10.56 -3.27
N ASP A 216 15.48 -11.32 -2.31
CA ASP A 216 16.88 -11.24 -1.89
C ASP A 216 17.80 -12.08 -2.79
N ALA A 217 19.11 -11.99 -2.59
CA ALA A 217 20.09 -12.72 -3.40
C ALA A 217 20.08 -14.24 -3.17
N ALA A 218 19.43 -14.71 -2.11
CA ALA A 218 19.25 -16.13 -1.81
C ALA A 218 18.00 -16.73 -2.48
N GLY A 219 17.18 -15.92 -3.15
CA GLY A 219 15.95 -16.37 -3.80
C GLY A 219 14.73 -16.38 -2.87
N ASN A 220 14.83 -15.80 -1.66
CA ASN A 220 13.66 -15.57 -0.83
C ASN A 220 12.83 -14.47 -1.49
N PHE A 221 11.65 -14.85 -1.96
CA PHE A 221 10.73 -14.01 -2.71
C PHE A 221 9.68 -13.45 -1.75
N TYR A 222 9.47 -12.15 -1.79
CA TYR A 222 8.52 -11.41 -0.99
C TYR A 222 7.51 -10.74 -1.91
N PHE A 223 6.25 -10.67 -1.50
CA PHE A 223 5.24 -10.00 -2.29
C PHE A 223 4.10 -9.46 -1.45
N THR A 224 3.46 -8.39 -1.95
CA THR A 224 2.24 -7.87 -1.34
C THR A 224 1.04 -8.72 -1.76
N THR A 225 0.18 -9.09 -0.83
CA THR A 225 -1.08 -9.78 -1.15
C THR A 225 -2.17 -9.49 -0.15
N LEU A 226 -3.43 -9.42 -0.60
CA LEU A 226 -4.59 -9.23 0.28
C LEU A 226 -5.36 -10.53 0.58
N ARG A 227 -4.86 -11.69 0.13
CA ARG A 227 -5.52 -13.01 0.24
C ARG A 227 -6.09 -13.37 1.61
N GLU A 228 -5.47 -12.90 2.69
CA GLU A 228 -5.92 -13.14 4.07
C GLU A 228 -5.88 -11.89 4.94
N TYR A 229 -5.73 -10.71 4.34
CA TYR A 229 -5.56 -9.45 5.07
C TYR A 229 -6.75 -9.19 6.00
N ASP A 230 -7.97 -9.47 5.53
CA ASP A 230 -9.19 -9.30 6.31
C ASP A 230 -9.21 -10.07 7.64
N ARG A 231 -8.52 -11.22 7.70
CA ARG A 231 -8.50 -12.07 8.89
C ARG A 231 -7.27 -11.83 9.75
N THR A 232 -6.14 -11.52 9.12
CA THR A 232 -4.82 -11.59 9.76
C THR A 232 -4.10 -10.25 9.81
N MET A 233 -4.57 -9.26 9.05
CA MET A 233 -3.86 -8.00 8.78
C MET A 233 -2.49 -8.18 8.10
N ASN A 234 -2.13 -9.39 7.70
CA ASN A 234 -0.92 -9.65 6.95
C ASN A 234 -1.14 -9.26 5.49
N SER A 235 -0.28 -8.39 4.98
CA SER A 235 -0.25 -8.05 3.56
C SER A 235 1.09 -8.31 2.88
N ILE A 236 2.09 -8.83 3.59
CA ILE A 236 3.38 -9.23 3.01
C ILE A 236 3.58 -10.72 3.25
N TYR A 237 3.78 -11.44 2.15
CA TYR A 237 4.05 -12.88 2.15
C TYR A 237 5.43 -13.15 1.58
N ALA A 238 5.99 -14.29 1.94
CA ALA A 238 7.27 -14.76 1.45
C ALA A 238 7.18 -16.23 1.00
N GLY A 239 8.13 -16.62 0.16
CA GLY A 239 8.37 -17.99 -0.29
C GLY A 239 9.75 -18.08 -0.92
N HIS A 240 10.06 -19.21 -1.57
CA HIS A 240 11.34 -19.40 -2.25
C HIS A 240 11.14 -19.52 -3.76
N PHE A 241 11.76 -18.63 -4.55
CA PHE A 241 11.74 -18.71 -6.00
C PHE A 241 12.86 -19.62 -6.53
N ASP A 242 12.51 -20.67 -7.27
CA ASP A 242 13.48 -21.64 -7.81
C ASP A 242 13.86 -21.42 -9.29
N GLY A 243 13.46 -20.28 -9.86
CA GLY A 243 13.60 -19.99 -11.29
C GLY A 243 12.39 -20.39 -12.13
N ARG A 244 11.38 -21.05 -11.54
CA ARG A 244 10.15 -21.47 -12.22
C ARG A 244 8.89 -21.12 -11.45
N GLU A 245 8.92 -21.25 -10.13
CA GLU A 245 7.78 -21.00 -9.24
C GLU A 245 8.25 -20.49 -7.88
N VAL A 246 7.31 -19.97 -7.09
CA VAL A 246 7.54 -19.65 -5.68
C VAL A 246 6.91 -20.74 -4.82
N ARG A 247 7.74 -21.41 -4.02
CA ARG A 247 7.32 -22.47 -3.10
C ARG A 247 7.19 -21.96 -1.67
N ASP A 248 6.51 -22.76 -0.86
CA ASP A 248 6.39 -22.55 0.58
C ASP A 248 5.87 -21.14 0.93
N VAL A 249 4.83 -20.69 0.23
CA VAL A 249 4.24 -19.37 0.44
C VAL A 249 3.62 -19.27 1.83
N HIS A 250 4.09 -18.31 2.63
CA HIS A 250 3.65 -18.07 4.00
C HIS A 250 3.67 -16.55 4.32
N PRO A 251 2.88 -16.07 5.29
CA PRO A 251 2.97 -14.68 5.73
C PRO A 251 4.36 -14.41 6.33
N VAL A 252 4.92 -13.23 6.07
CA VAL A 252 6.18 -12.83 6.69
C VAL A 252 6.03 -12.77 8.21
N ALA A 253 6.84 -13.54 8.93
CA ALA A 253 6.81 -13.58 10.39
C ALA A 253 7.33 -12.28 11.00
N GLY A 254 6.71 -11.84 12.09
CA GLY A 254 7.18 -10.70 12.88
C GLY A 254 6.10 -9.69 13.26
N ASN A 255 6.51 -8.55 13.81
CA ASN A 255 5.59 -7.49 14.26
C ASN A 255 5.46 -6.34 13.24
N ILE A 256 5.61 -6.67 11.96
CA ILE A 256 5.53 -5.70 10.86
C ILE A 256 4.10 -5.49 10.37
N SER A 257 3.15 -6.36 10.69
CA SER A 257 1.77 -6.19 10.26
C SER A 257 1.08 -5.08 11.05
N PRO A 258 0.25 -4.25 10.40
CA PRO A 258 -0.51 -3.21 11.08
C PRO A 258 -1.58 -3.81 12.01
N THR A 259 -1.86 -3.12 13.11
CA THR A 259 -2.90 -3.53 14.08
C THR A 259 -4.23 -2.81 13.88
N LEU A 260 -4.25 -1.80 13.01
CA LEU A 260 -5.43 -1.01 12.72
C LEU A 260 -6.00 -1.40 11.35
N PRO A 261 -7.32 -1.65 11.24
CA PRO A 261 -7.95 -1.88 9.96
C PRO A 261 -7.69 -0.73 8.98
N LEU A 262 -7.74 -1.06 7.69
CA LEU A 262 -7.46 -0.14 6.57
C LEU A 262 -6.02 0.42 6.53
N ASN A 263 -5.15 0.04 7.46
CA ASN A 263 -3.72 0.31 7.34
C ASN A 263 -3.09 -0.88 6.64
N VAL A 264 -2.61 -0.73 5.41
CA VAL A 264 -2.06 -1.83 4.62
C VAL A 264 -0.55 -1.62 4.48
N ASN A 265 0.27 -2.65 4.69
CA ASN A 265 1.63 -2.59 4.17
C ASN A 265 1.52 -2.79 2.66
N MET A 266 1.60 -1.71 1.92
CA MET A 266 1.19 -1.61 0.52
C MET A 266 2.27 -2.16 -0.40
N ASP A 267 3.54 -1.84 -0.11
CA ASP A 267 4.70 -2.31 -0.85
C ASP A 267 5.82 -2.64 0.13
N ALA A 268 6.70 -3.55 -0.29
CA ALA A 268 7.92 -3.85 0.45
C ALA A 268 9.10 -4.12 -0.47
N SER A 269 10.30 -3.73 -0.02
CA SER A 269 11.57 -4.10 -0.66
C SER A 269 12.51 -4.71 0.36
N ILE A 270 12.94 -5.94 0.08
CA ILE A 270 13.98 -6.62 0.86
C ILE A 270 15.36 -6.19 0.38
N SER A 271 16.30 -6.02 1.30
CA SER A 271 17.71 -5.82 0.95
C SER A 271 18.30 -7.09 0.33
N PRO A 272 19.31 -6.99 -0.55
CA PRO A 272 19.86 -8.18 -1.21
C PRO A 272 20.46 -9.22 -0.27
N ASP A 273 20.86 -8.84 0.94
CA ASP A 273 21.36 -9.75 1.98
C ASP A 273 20.23 -10.45 2.78
N GLY A 274 18.96 -10.14 2.50
CA GLY A 274 17.80 -10.72 3.17
C GLY A 274 17.56 -10.21 4.60
N GLN A 275 18.32 -9.22 5.08
CA GLN A 275 18.29 -8.83 6.49
C GLN A 275 17.38 -7.63 6.82
N THR A 276 17.08 -6.78 5.85
CA THR A 276 16.36 -5.51 6.07
C THR A 276 15.20 -5.35 5.10
N LEU A 277 14.00 -5.15 5.62
CA LEU A 277 12.80 -4.89 4.85
C LEU A 277 12.42 -3.40 4.95
N TYR A 278 12.22 -2.77 3.81
CA TYR A 278 11.70 -1.41 3.68
C TYR A 278 10.23 -1.51 3.30
N ILE A 279 9.33 -0.96 4.12
CA ILE A 279 7.89 -1.18 3.99
C ILE A 279 7.20 0.16 3.81
N SER A 280 6.32 0.29 2.82
CA SER A 280 5.34 1.37 2.76
C SER A 280 4.08 0.97 3.51
N ARG A 281 3.62 1.81 4.44
CA ARG A 281 2.33 1.63 5.12
C ARG A 281 1.37 2.72 4.70
N ALA A 282 0.32 2.30 4.00
CA ALA A 282 -0.75 3.16 3.51
C ALA A 282 -1.95 3.15 4.46
N VAL A 283 -2.59 4.31 4.65
CA VAL A 283 -3.91 4.43 5.25
C VAL A 283 -4.93 4.53 4.12
N ILE A 284 -5.72 3.47 3.99
CA ILE A 284 -6.73 3.33 2.95
C ILE A 284 -8.06 3.90 3.45
N VAL A 285 -8.73 4.67 2.59
CA VAL A 285 -10.09 5.17 2.86
C VAL A 285 -10.99 4.61 1.76
N PRO A 286 -12.01 3.78 2.08
CA PRO A 286 -12.89 3.23 1.04
C PRO A 286 -13.52 4.31 0.17
N GLY A 287 -13.59 4.06 -1.14
CA GLY A 287 -14.09 5.04 -2.12
C GLY A 287 -13.13 6.19 -2.45
N ALA A 288 -11.99 6.32 -1.75
CA ALA A 288 -10.93 7.25 -2.10
C ALA A 288 -10.20 6.81 -3.38
N SER A 289 -9.81 7.78 -4.20
CA SER A 289 -8.98 7.56 -5.39
C SER A 289 -7.49 7.43 -5.07
N ALA A 290 -7.05 7.63 -3.82
CA ALA A 290 -5.68 7.44 -3.39
C ALA A 290 -5.62 7.19 -1.87
N PRO A 291 -4.54 6.56 -1.34
CA PRO A 291 -4.32 6.50 0.09
C PRO A 291 -4.33 7.89 0.72
N LYS A 292 -4.93 8.01 1.90
CA LYS A 292 -4.91 9.25 2.68
C LYS A 292 -3.49 9.62 3.13
N LYS A 293 -2.70 8.59 3.45
CA LYS A 293 -1.32 8.70 3.92
C LYS A 293 -0.55 7.47 3.47
N SER A 294 0.74 7.63 3.16
CA SER A 294 1.67 6.52 3.00
C SER A 294 3.04 6.94 3.49
N GLU A 295 3.62 6.15 4.37
CA GLU A 295 4.93 6.39 4.98
C GLU A 295 5.83 5.16 4.86
N LEU A 296 7.14 5.38 4.78
CA LEU A 296 8.13 4.31 4.79
C LEU A 296 8.60 4.01 6.22
N MET A 297 8.84 2.73 6.49
CA MET A 297 9.47 2.23 7.71
C MET A 297 10.50 1.15 7.40
N VAL A 298 11.35 0.85 8.38
CA VAL A 298 12.42 -0.15 8.29
C VAL A 298 12.15 -1.26 9.31
N ALA A 299 12.25 -2.50 8.86
CA ALA A 299 12.28 -3.66 9.72
C ALA A 299 13.57 -4.45 9.46
N ARG A 300 14.08 -5.13 10.49
CA ARG A 300 15.24 -6.04 10.38
C ARG A 300 14.88 -7.40 10.94
N ILE A 301 15.56 -8.44 10.45
CA ILE A 301 15.42 -9.77 11.02
C ILE A 301 16.02 -9.79 12.44
N ASP A 302 15.24 -10.27 13.40
CA ASP A 302 15.62 -10.46 14.80
C ASP A 302 14.99 -11.77 15.30
N GLY A 303 15.82 -12.69 15.79
CA GLY A 303 15.34 -14.01 16.25
C GLY A 303 14.59 -14.83 15.17
N GLY A 304 14.85 -14.60 13.89
CA GLY A 304 14.19 -15.30 12.77
C GLY A 304 12.87 -14.68 12.29
N ALA A 305 12.48 -13.51 12.81
CA ALA A 305 11.30 -12.78 12.39
C ALA A 305 11.63 -11.30 12.13
N PHE A 306 10.85 -10.60 11.31
CA PHE A 306 11.08 -9.17 11.08
C PHE A 306 10.52 -8.33 12.23
N ALA A 307 11.34 -7.44 12.75
CA ALA A 307 10.94 -6.45 13.73
C ALA A 307 11.14 -5.03 13.19
N VAL A 308 10.13 -4.17 13.32
CA VAL A 308 10.32 -2.73 13.03
C VAL A 308 11.39 -2.19 13.96
N VAL A 309 12.43 -1.57 13.39
CA VAL A 309 13.57 -1.10 14.19
C VAL A 309 13.16 0.12 15.03
N PRO A 310 13.62 0.25 16.30
CA PRO A 310 13.20 1.35 17.17
C PRO A 310 13.49 2.75 16.62
N ASP A 311 14.53 2.88 15.81
CA ASP A 311 14.98 4.10 15.16
C ASP A 311 14.35 4.31 13.76
N SER A 312 13.37 3.50 13.36
CA SER A 312 12.77 3.58 12.01
C SER A 312 12.22 4.97 11.70
N ALA A 313 11.60 5.64 12.67
CA ALA A 313 11.07 6.99 12.49
C ALA A 313 12.19 8.02 12.26
N GLU A 314 13.31 7.85 12.96
CA GLU A 314 14.49 8.70 12.80
C GLU A 314 15.17 8.45 11.45
N ILE A 315 15.34 7.19 11.05
CA ILE A 315 15.90 6.80 9.74
C ILE A 315 15.11 7.43 8.58
N MET A 316 13.78 7.50 8.72
CA MET A 316 12.85 7.94 7.69
C MET A 316 12.37 9.39 7.82
N LYS A 317 12.89 10.17 8.78
CA LYS A 317 12.36 11.50 9.10
C LYS A 317 12.32 12.49 7.93
N ASN A 318 13.30 12.42 7.02
CA ASN A 318 13.37 13.29 5.84
C ASN A 318 12.55 12.74 4.66
N ILE A 319 12.14 11.48 4.73
CA ILE A 319 11.36 10.77 3.72
C ILE A 319 9.87 11.03 3.93
N ASN A 320 9.41 10.88 5.18
CA ASN A 320 8.01 10.99 5.59
C ASN A 320 7.62 12.45 5.85
N THR A 321 7.63 13.28 4.79
CA THR A 321 7.52 14.77 4.88
C THR A 321 6.29 15.37 4.22
N GLY A 322 5.22 14.59 3.99
CA GLY A 322 3.92 15.11 3.53
C GLY A 322 3.37 14.42 2.28
N PRO A 323 4.11 14.35 1.16
CA PRO A 323 3.72 13.52 0.03
C PRO A 323 3.59 12.06 0.46
N LEU A 324 2.75 11.30 -0.22
CA LEU A 324 2.76 9.84 -0.08
C LEU A 324 4.16 9.34 -0.44
N ALA A 325 4.73 8.44 0.37
CA ALA A 325 5.98 7.75 0.08
C ALA A 325 5.71 6.23 0.05
N TYR A 326 6.05 5.58 -1.07
CA TYR A 326 5.70 4.18 -1.32
C TYR A 326 6.55 3.54 -2.43
N ALA A 327 6.38 2.24 -2.66
CA ALA A 327 7.15 1.39 -3.57
C ALA A 327 8.67 1.61 -3.43
N PRO A 328 9.26 1.27 -2.26
CA PRO A 328 10.69 1.45 -2.03
C PRO A 328 11.53 0.47 -2.86
N ALA A 329 12.76 0.87 -3.18
CA ALA A 329 13.83 0.01 -3.67
C ALA A 329 15.16 0.44 -3.06
N ILE A 330 15.82 -0.47 -2.38
CA ILE A 330 17.09 -0.22 -1.69
C ILE A 330 18.28 -0.69 -2.55
N SER A 331 19.33 0.13 -2.63
CA SER A 331 20.62 -0.27 -3.21
C SER A 331 21.31 -1.37 -2.41
N ALA A 332 22.19 -2.15 -3.06
CA ALA A 332 22.85 -3.29 -2.42
C ALA A 332 23.70 -2.94 -1.18
N ASN A 333 24.27 -1.74 -1.14
CA ASN A 333 25.01 -1.26 0.02
C ASN A 333 24.12 -0.61 1.09
N GLY A 334 22.81 -0.50 0.85
CA GLY A 334 21.85 0.11 1.77
C GLY A 334 21.96 1.62 1.91
N LEU A 335 22.70 2.33 1.05
CA LEU A 335 23.00 3.77 1.20
C LEU A 335 22.16 4.69 0.31
N GLU A 336 21.55 4.15 -0.74
CA GLU A 336 20.60 4.85 -1.63
C GLU A 336 19.23 4.15 -1.57
N LEU A 337 18.19 4.90 -1.19
CA LEU A 337 16.79 4.46 -1.18
C LEU A 337 16.04 5.19 -2.28
N TYR A 338 15.48 4.43 -3.20
CA TYR A 338 14.61 4.91 -4.27
C TYR A 338 13.18 4.63 -3.89
N PHE A 339 12.27 5.53 -4.21
CA PHE A 339 10.85 5.32 -3.90
C PHE A 339 9.99 6.26 -4.74
N THR A 340 8.71 5.95 -4.78
CA THR A 340 7.71 6.77 -5.44
C THR A 340 7.17 7.81 -4.47
N ARG A 341 6.98 9.04 -4.98
CA ARG A 341 6.19 10.06 -4.31
C ARG A 341 4.94 10.43 -5.10
N ALA A 342 3.83 10.61 -4.40
CA ALA A 342 2.60 11.19 -4.95
C ALA A 342 2.09 12.37 -4.12
N SER A 343 1.73 13.45 -4.81
CA SER A 343 1.15 14.65 -4.23
C SER A 343 0.38 15.43 -5.30
N GLN A 344 -0.45 16.41 -4.92
CA GLN A 344 -0.99 17.39 -5.88
C GLN A 344 0.03 18.49 -6.18
N SER A 345 -0.03 19.04 -7.39
CA SER A 345 0.54 20.36 -7.69
C SER A 345 -0.45 21.44 -7.20
N GLU A 346 0.04 22.64 -6.86
CA GLU A 346 -0.76 23.70 -6.19
C GLU A 346 -2.13 24.00 -6.85
N PRO A 347 -3.14 24.44 -6.06
CA PRO A 347 -4.30 25.15 -6.61
C PRO A 347 -3.82 26.41 -7.37
N GLY A 348 -3.94 26.41 -8.69
CA GLY A 348 -3.53 27.55 -9.54
C GLY A 348 -2.29 27.31 -10.41
N ALA A 349 -1.59 26.18 -10.26
CA ALA A 349 -0.70 25.70 -11.30
C ALA A 349 -1.54 25.31 -12.53
N THR A 350 -1.13 25.73 -13.74
CA THR A 350 -1.89 25.52 -14.99
C THR A 350 -2.02 24.04 -15.42
N GLY A 351 -1.55 23.11 -14.60
CA GLY A 351 -1.82 21.68 -14.70
C GLY A 351 -2.43 21.15 -13.40
N ILE A 352 -3.75 21.08 -13.35
CA ILE A 352 -4.48 20.34 -12.30
C ILE A 352 -4.17 18.86 -12.51
N GLY A 353 -3.47 18.22 -11.57
CA GLY A 353 -3.15 16.80 -11.67
C GLY A 353 -2.20 16.27 -10.58
N ALA A 354 -2.30 14.96 -10.35
CA ALA A 354 -1.38 14.20 -9.51
C ALA A 354 0.07 14.32 -10.01
N LYS A 355 0.98 14.72 -9.13
CA LYS A 355 2.42 14.73 -9.37
C LYS A 355 3.03 13.43 -8.83
N VAL A 356 3.36 12.56 -9.76
CA VAL A 356 3.94 11.24 -9.50
C VAL A 356 5.36 11.22 -10.02
N ARG A 357 6.30 10.82 -9.17
CA ARG A 357 7.71 10.82 -9.51
C ARG A 357 8.49 9.85 -8.67
N ILE A 358 9.57 9.33 -9.25
CA ILE A 358 10.58 8.56 -8.55
C ILE A 358 11.61 9.52 -7.99
N VAL A 359 11.95 9.32 -6.72
CA VAL A 359 12.98 10.08 -6.02
C VAL A 359 14.04 9.14 -5.45
N VAL A 360 15.23 9.67 -5.17
CA VAL A 360 16.31 8.98 -4.46
C VAL A 360 16.71 9.77 -3.23
N ALA A 361 16.86 9.11 -2.10
CA ALA A 361 17.45 9.65 -0.89
C ALA A 361 18.73 8.88 -0.53
N ARG A 362 19.73 9.58 -0.01
CA ARG A 362 21.05 9.00 0.30
C ARG A 362 21.41 9.19 1.77
N ARG A 363 22.23 8.28 2.30
CA ARG A 363 22.82 8.36 3.64
C ARG A 363 24.28 7.93 3.62
N SER A 364 25.03 8.33 4.63
CA SER A 364 26.48 8.05 4.72
C SER A 364 26.78 6.68 5.35
N SER A 365 25.87 6.15 6.18
CA SER A 365 25.97 4.83 6.82
C SER A 365 24.59 4.20 7.05
N LEU A 366 24.55 2.92 7.43
CA LEU A 366 23.29 2.18 7.63
C LEU A 366 22.46 2.63 8.85
N SER A 367 23.06 3.36 9.78
CA SER A 367 22.41 3.94 10.96
C SER A 367 22.02 5.40 10.77
N ASP A 368 22.56 6.08 9.75
CA ASP A 368 22.22 7.47 9.51
C ASP A 368 20.80 7.60 8.94
N PRO A 369 20.10 8.70 9.25
CA PRO A 369 18.88 9.04 8.54
C PRO A 369 19.18 9.24 7.06
N PHE A 370 18.24 8.83 6.20
CA PHE A 370 18.29 9.24 4.80
C PHE A 370 18.17 10.77 4.72
N GLY A 371 18.95 11.38 3.82
CA GLY A 371 18.88 12.81 3.53
C GLY A 371 17.60 13.21 2.79
N GLU A 372 17.52 14.47 2.39
CA GLU A 372 16.41 14.99 1.57
C GLU A 372 16.33 14.24 0.23
N PRO A 373 15.14 13.78 -0.19
CA PRO A 373 14.96 13.12 -1.48
C PRO A 373 15.20 14.06 -2.66
N GLN A 374 15.82 13.54 -3.71
CA GLN A 374 16.03 14.21 -5.00
C GLN A 374 15.22 13.50 -6.08
N VAL A 375 14.47 14.25 -6.89
CA VAL A 375 13.71 13.71 -8.02
C VAL A 375 14.66 13.22 -9.10
N LEU A 376 14.42 12.02 -9.64
CA LEU A 376 15.11 11.55 -10.84
C LEU A 376 14.57 12.29 -12.07
N GLY A 377 15.13 13.47 -12.33
CA GLY A 377 14.57 14.46 -13.24
C GLY A 377 14.51 14.02 -14.71
N THR A 378 15.21 12.96 -15.11
CA THR A 378 15.15 12.41 -16.47
C THR A 378 13.96 11.47 -16.69
N LEU A 379 13.39 10.92 -15.61
CA LEU A 379 12.24 10.03 -15.66
C LEU A 379 10.97 10.89 -15.65
N LYS A 380 10.43 11.17 -16.84
CA LYS A 380 9.31 12.10 -17.02
C LYS A 380 7.97 11.39 -17.22
N GLY A 381 6.89 12.07 -16.81
CA GLY A 381 5.52 11.57 -16.88
C GLY A 381 5.09 10.91 -15.57
N PHE A 382 4.07 10.05 -15.65
CA PHE A 382 3.69 9.17 -14.54
C PHE A 382 4.68 8.02 -14.50
N VAL A 383 5.60 8.04 -13.52
CA VAL A 383 6.66 7.03 -13.34
C VAL A 383 6.75 6.60 -11.89
N GLU A 384 6.82 5.30 -11.64
CA GLU A 384 6.69 4.71 -10.30
C GLU A 384 7.41 3.38 -10.14
N ALA A 385 7.43 2.92 -8.89
CA ALA A 385 7.87 1.59 -8.47
C ALA A 385 9.24 1.25 -9.03
N PRO A 386 10.28 2.00 -8.61
CA PRO A 386 11.64 1.73 -9.04
C PRO A 386 12.06 0.32 -8.60
N SER A 387 12.91 -0.32 -9.40
CA SER A 387 13.65 -1.53 -9.04
C SER A 387 15.06 -1.44 -9.61
N LEU A 388 16.05 -1.78 -8.80
CA LEU A 388 17.46 -1.67 -9.15
C LEU A 388 18.03 -3.03 -9.57
N SER A 389 18.90 -3.05 -10.57
CA SER A 389 19.86 -4.15 -10.70
C SER A 389 20.76 -4.18 -9.46
N LEU A 390 21.30 -5.37 -9.12
CA LEU A 390 22.11 -5.55 -7.91
C LEU A 390 23.35 -4.62 -7.86
N ASP A 391 23.95 -4.36 -9.02
CA ASP A 391 25.09 -3.44 -9.16
C ASP A 391 24.67 -1.95 -9.21
N GLY A 392 23.37 -1.67 -9.21
CA GLY A 392 22.78 -0.34 -9.33
C GLY A 392 22.99 0.33 -10.69
N SER A 393 23.48 -0.36 -11.71
CA SER A 393 23.72 0.23 -13.04
C SER A 393 22.45 0.44 -13.85
N GLU A 394 21.38 -0.29 -13.53
CA GLU A 394 20.08 -0.24 -14.20
C GLU A 394 18.97 0.08 -13.18
N LEU A 395 18.01 0.90 -13.57
CA LEU A 395 16.78 1.14 -12.83
C LEU A 395 15.58 0.85 -13.73
N PHE A 396 14.78 -0.12 -13.33
CA PHE A 396 13.50 -0.46 -13.93
C PHE A 396 12.40 0.29 -13.20
N PHE A 397 11.37 0.68 -13.93
CA PHE A 397 10.21 1.38 -13.38
C PHE A 397 9.04 1.24 -14.35
N HIS A 398 7.82 1.35 -13.87
CA HIS A 398 6.68 1.41 -14.78
C HIS A 398 6.34 2.87 -15.11
N LYS A 399 5.78 3.06 -16.30
CA LYS A 399 5.33 4.35 -16.81
C LYS A 399 3.96 4.21 -17.46
N LYS A 400 3.06 5.15 -17.19
CA LYS A 400 1.76 5.21 -17.88
C LYS A 400 1.93 5.79 -19.29
N VAL A 401 1.49 5.06 -20.31
CA VAL A 401 1.51 5.45 -21.73
C VAL A 401 0.15 5.17 -22.34
N GLY A 402 -0.63 6.22 -22.57
CA GLY A 402 -2.05 6.09 -22.90
C GLY A 402 -2.80 5.41 -21.75
N ASP A 403 -3.53 4.35 -22.06
CA ASP A 403 -4.32 3.57 -21.09
C ASP A 403 -3.56 2.36 -20.53
N LYS A 404 -2.27 2.19 -20.84
CA LYS A 404 -1.45 1.07 -20.37
C LYS A 404 -0.31 1.52 -19.47
N TYR A 405 0.09 0.63 -18.58
CA TYR A 405 1.36 0.72 -17.86
C TYR A 405 2.41 -0.13 -18.58
N LEU A 406 3.58 0.44 -18.83
CA LEU A 406 4.69 -0.24 -19.50
C LEU A 406 5.95 -0.12 -18.65
N ILE A 407 6.80 -1.14 -18.70
CA ILE A 407 8.08 -1.12 -17.98
C ILE A 407 9.14 -0.41 -18.84
N TYR A 408 9.86 0.50 -18.21
CA TYR A 408 11.01 1.19 -18.76
C TYR A 408 12.25 0.85 -17.95
N ARG A 409 13.40 0.92 -18.60
CA ARG A 409 14.73 0.80 -17.99
C ARG A 409 15.51 2.08 -18.25
N ALA A 410 16.14 2.63 -17.23
CA ALA A 410 17.10 3.71 -17.33
C ALA A 410 18.48 3.22 -16.86
N VAL A 411 19.55 3.87 -17.32
CA VAL A 411 20.92 3.53 -16.95
C VAL A 411 21.49 4.56 -16.01
N ARG A 412 22.30 4.13 -15.04
CA ARG A 412 22.99 5.05 -14.14
C ARG A 412 23.95 5.92 -14.96
N SER A 413 23.89 7.23 -14.77
CA SER A 413 24.81 8.16 -15.43
C SER A 413 26.23 7.82 -15.01
N SER A 414 27.10 7.62 -15.99
CA SER A 414 28.53 7.84 -15.76
C SER A 414 28.68 9.34 -15.51
N ASN A 415 29.26 9.73 -14.38
CA ASN A 415 29.52 11.15 -14.10
C ASN A 415 30.46 11.75 -15.15
#